data_AF-A0A9D7U877-F1
#
_entry.id   AF-A0A9D7U877-F1
#
_cell.length_a   1.000
_cell.length_b   1.000
_cell.length_c   1.000
_cell.angle_alpha   90.00
_cell.angle_beta   90.00
_cell.angle_gamma   90.00
#
_symmetry.space_group_name_H-M   'P 1'
#
loop_
_entity.id
_entity.type
_entity.pdbx_description
1 polymer ?
#
loop_
_entity_poly.entity_id
_entity_poly.type
_entity_poly.pdbx_seq_one_letter_code
_entity_poly.pdbx_strand_id
1 'polypeptide(L)'
;MWLPPKIGQPITSYATLIFVFMILTGLVLWWPKNKAAAKQRFWFRWKNTTQWKRKNYDLHNILGFYSSVLLLIISITGIFFGIQWFTYLIYKGTGGEKELLFTEPVSQKTKSIGFKRPVTDLVWEKMKTEHPEAISLEVHAIESDSSAIGANVNTREDMYWSIDYRYFDQYTLKEIPVNHVYGRLKDANTADKLIRMTYDIHTGGILGFSGKVLAFLLSLVAASLPVTGFMVWWGRRKK
;
A
#
# COMPACT_ATOMS: atom_id res chain seq x y z
N MET A 1 -0.83 -19.22 -6.16
CA MET A 1 -1.05 -19.16 -4.69
C MET A 1 -1.55 -20.52 -4.22
N TRP A 2 -1.17 -20.96 -3.02
CA TRP A 2 -1.51 -22.28 -2.47
C TRP A 2 -2.99 -22.42 -2.04
N LEU A 3 -3.72 -21.29 -1.93
CA LEU A 3 -5.16 -21.25 -1.63
C LEU A 3 -5.90 -20.43 -2.69
N PRO A 4 -7.17 -20.77 -3.02
CA PRO A 4 -8.02 -19.97 -3.89
C PRO A 4 -8.21 -18.54 -3.35
N PRO A 5 -8.36 -17.51 -4.22
CA PRO A 5 -8.51 -16.11 -3.79
C PRO A 5 -9.62 -15.89 -2.75
N LYS A 6 -10.78 -16.53 -2.95
CA LYS A 6 -11.93 -16.47 -2.03
C LYS A 6 -11.62 -16.98 -0.60
N ILE A 7 -10.54 -17.71 -0.41
CA ILE A 7 -10.10 -18.27 0.88
C ILE A 7 -8.84 -17.54 1.36
N GLY A 8 -7.81 -17.45 0.50
CA GLY A 8 -6.52 -16.86 0.85
C GLY A 8 -6.62 -15.38 1.19
N GLN A 9 -7.35 -14.59 0.40
CA GLN A 9 -7.45 -13.14 0.62
C GLN A 9 -8.12 -12.82 1.97
N PRO A 10 -9.28 -13.39 2.34
CA PRO A 10 -9.84 -13.17 3.68
C PRO A 10 -8.88 -13.57 4.80
N ILE A 11 -8.27 -14.76 4.73
CA ILE A 11 -7.35 -15.25 5.78
C ILE A 11 -6.21 -14.25 6.01
N THR A 12 -5.53 -13.83 4.94
CA THR A 12 -4.42 -12.87 5.05
C THR A 12 -4.89 -11.52 5.57
N SER A 13 -6.04 -11.04 5.12
CA SER A 13 -6.60 -9.74 5.51
C SER A 13 -6.97 -9.68 6.99
N TYR A 14 -7.72 -10.69 7.47
CA TYR A 14 -8.11 -10.76 8.88
C TYR A 14 -6.95 -11.13 9.80
N ALA A 15 -5.97 -11.93 9.34
CA ALA A 15 -4.73 -12.14 10.08
C ALA A 15 -3.95 -10.83 10.26
N THR A 16 -3.90 -9.98 9.23
CA THR A 16 -3.28 -8.65 9.31
C THR A 16 -4.04 -7.73 10.27
N LEU A 17 -5.38 -7.79 10.27
CA LEU A 17 -6.19 -7.06 11.24
C LEU A 17 -5.91 -7.51 12.69
N ILE A 18 -5.82 -8.81 12.94
CA ILE A 18 -5.43 -9.35 14.25
C ILE A 18 -4.01 -8.89 14.62
N PHE A 19 -3.08 -8.88 13.66
CA PHE A 19 -1.72 -8.40 13.88
C PHE A 19 -1.68 -6.92 14.30
N VAL A 20 -2.51 -6.05 13.72
CA VAL A 20 -2.68 -4.67 14.17
C VAL A 20 -3.09 -4.63 15.65
N PHE A 21 -4.10 -5.39 16.06
CA PHE A 21 -4.52 -5.47 17.46
C PHE A 21 -3.42 -6.01 18.38
N MET A 22 -2.62 -6.99 17.91
CA MET A 22 -1.48 -7.52 18.66
C MET A 22 -0.37 -6.49 18.85
N ILE A 23 -0.08 -5.64 17.85
CA ILE A 23 0.88 -4.54 18.00
C ILE A 23 0.38 -3.55 19.05
N LEU A 24 -0.88 -3.11 18.96
CA LEU A 24 -1.46 -2.14 19.89
C LEU A 24 -1.46 -2.66 21.33
N THR A 25 -1.91 -3.90 21.54
CA THR A 25 -1.90 -4.54 22.86
C THR A 25 -0.48 -4.81 23.35
N GLY A 26 0.43 -5.19 22.46
CA GLY A 26 1.85 -5.36 22.77
C GLY A 26 2.50 -4.07 23.29
N LEU A 27 2.19 -2.93 22.69
CA LEU A 27 2.66 -1.61 23.16
C LEU A 27 2.14 -1.27 24.56
N VAL A 28 0.86 -1.53 24.82
CA VAL A 28 0.25 -1.34 26.15
C VAL A 28 0.95 -2.21 27.20
N LEU A 29 1.20 -3.48 26.88
CA LEU A 29 1.89 -4.42 27.79
C LEU A 29 3.38 -4.11 27.97
N TRP A 30 4.01 -3.56 26.94
CA TRP A 30 5.42 -3.18 26.95
C TRP A 30 5.68 -1.93 27.81
N TRP A 31 4.66 -1.11 28.10
CA TRP A 31 4.83 0.09 28.91
C TRP A 31 5.42 -0.23 30.31
N PRO A 32 6.52 0.41 30.73
CA PRO A 32 7.19 0.10 31.99
C PRO A 32 6.39 0.60 33.21
N LYS A 33 6.15 -0.29 34.18
CA LYS A 33 5.49 0.07 35.45
C LYS A 33 6.37 0.87 36.41
N ASN A 34 7.69 0.83 36.24
CA ASN A 34 8.65 1.54 37.09
C ASN A 34 9.98 1.82 36.36
N LYS A 35 10.82 2.71 36.94
CA LYS A 35 12.12 3.13 36.37
C LYS A 35 13.12 1.98 36.18
N ALA A 36 13.07 0.97 37.05
CA ALA A 36 13.95 -0.20 36.95
C ALA A 36 13.60 -1.09 35.74
N ALA A 37 12.30 -1.29 35.49
CA ALA A 37 11.80 -2.01 34.32
C ALA A 37 12.12 -1.25 33.02
N ALA A 38 12.00 0.08 33.03
CA ALA A 38 12.35 0.91 31.88
C ALA A 38 13.80 0.68 31.44
N LYS A 39 14.77 0.73 32.37
CA LYS A 39 16.20 0.51 32.06
C LYS A 39 16.52 -0.84 31.37
N GLN A 40 15.63 -1.83 31.47
CA GLN A 40 15.83 -3.15 30.86
C GLN A 40 15.09 -3.33 29.52
N ARG A 41 14.20 -2.41 29.14
CA ARG A 41 13.28 -2.58 28.00
C ARG A 41 13.70 -1.81 26.74
N PHE A 42 14.63 -0.87 26.86
CA PHE A 42 15.09 -0.02 25.75
C PHE A 42 16.41 -0.47 25.11
N TRP A 43 17.18 -1.36 25.75
CA TRP A 43 18.49 -1.73 25.24
C TRP A 43 18.91 -3.14 25.66
N PHE A 44 19.71 -3.79 24.81
CA PHE A 44 20.29 -5.10 25.09
C PHE A 44 21.37 -5.00 26.17
N ARG A 45 21.13 -5.63 27.33
CA ARG A 45 22.09 -5.66 28.45
C ARG A 45 22.63 -7.06 28.68
N TRP A 46 23.06 -7.70 27.60
CA TRP A 46 23.55 -9.07 27.64
C TRP A 46 24.96 -9.14 28.22
N LYS A 47 25.18 -10.17 29.02
CA LYS A 47 26.46 -10.60 29.56
C LYS A 47 26.75 -12.00 29.01
N ASN A 48 27.99 -12.47 29.14
CA ASN A 48 28.35 -13.84 28.74
C ASN A 48 27.53 -14.91 29.49
N THR A 49 27.01 -14.59 30.69
CA THR A 49 26.13 -15.44 31.50
C THR A 49 24.63 -15.32 31.16
N THR A 50 24.25 -14.47 30.19
CA THR A 50 22.83 -14.26 29.86
C THR A 50 22.25 -15.47 29.13
N GLN A 51 21.28 -16.11 29.78
CA GLN A 51 20.59 -17.29 29.27
C GLN A 51 19.77 -16.99 28.01
N TRP A 52 19.64 -17.97 27.11
CA TRP A 52 18.90 -17.84 25.85
C TRP A 52 17.47 -17.35 26.05
N LYS A 53 16.79 -17.84 27.08
CA LYS A 53 15.43 -17.40 27.45
C LYS A 53 15.34 -15.88 27.64
N ARG A 54 16.35 -15.27 28.25
CA ARG A 54 16.41 -13.81 28.43
C ARG A 54 16.75 -13.10 27.11
N LYS A 55 17.69 -13.63 26.33
CA LYS A 55 18.02 -13.08 25.00
C LYS A 55 16.80 -13.03 24.08
N ASN A 56 16.04 -14.13 23.98
CA ASN A 56 14.81 -14.19 23.19
C ASN A 56 13.75 -13.19 23.68
N TYR A 57 13.58 -13.06 25.00
CA TYR A 57 12.68 -12.05 25.58
C TYR A 57 13.10 -10.62 25.22
N ASP A 58 14.39 -10.30 25.33
CA ASP A 58 14.92 -8.98 24.97
C ASP A 58 14.77 -8.71 23.46
N LEU A 59 15.06 -9.70 22.60
CA LEU A 59 14.86 -9.60 21.14
C LEU A 59 13.41 -9.26 20.80
N HIS A 60 12.45 -10.03 21.33
CA HIS A 60 11.03 -9.81 21.07
C HIS A 60 10.56 -8.42 21.54
N ASN A 61 10.92 -8.03 22.78
CA ASN A 61 10.45 -6.76 23.34
C ASN A 61 11.11 -5.55 22.71
N ILE A 62 12.43 -5.57 22.52
CA ILE A 62 13.18 -4.41 22.03
C ILE A 62 12.90 -4.21 20.53
N LEU A 63 13.03 -5.26 19.71
CA LEU A 63 12.74 -5.17 18.28
C LEU A 63 11.26 -4.87 18.05
N GLY A 64 10.36 -5.54 18.79
CA GLY A 64 8.92 -5.28 18.72
C GLY A 64 8.57 -3.82 19.04
N PHE A 65 9.18 -3.23 20.07
CA PHE A 65 8.95 -1.83 20.41
C PHE A 65 9.44 -0.87 19.32
N TYR A 66 10.71 -0.97 18.91
CA TYR A 66 11.29 -0.04 17.92
C TYR A 66 10.66 -0.15 16.54
N SER A 67 10.15 -1.32 16.17
CA SER A 67 9.47 -1.54 14.89
C SER A 67 7.97 -1.26 14.93
N SER A 68 7.35 -1.16 16.12
CA SER A 68 5.90 -1.17 16.28
C SER A 68 5.16 -0.12 15.46
N VAL A 69 5.61 1.13 15.48
CA VAL A 69 4.96 2.25 14.76
C VAL A 69 5.05 2.04 13.24
N LEU A 70 6.21 1.64 12.74
CA LEU A 70 6.41 1.40 11.31
C LEU A 70 5.64 0.15 10.84
N LEU A 71 5.61 -0.91 11.66
CA LEU A 71 4.79 -2.09 11.41
C LEU A 71 3.30 -1.78 11.45
N LEU A 72 2.87 -0.84 12.29
CA LEU A 72 1.49 -0.38 12.33
C LEU A 72 1.11 0.34 11.03
N ILE A 73 1.98 1.20 10.50
CA ILE A 73 1.76 1.88 9.21
C ILE A 73 1.69 0.86 8.06
N ILE A 74 2.65 -0.08 8.00
CA ILE A 74 2.68 -1.11 6.95
C ILE A 74 1.47 -2.04 7.04
N SER A 75 1.09 -2.48 8.25
CA SER A 75 -0.07 -3.37 8.42
C SER A 75 -1.39 -2.67 8.14
N ILE A 76 -1.58 -1.42 8.57
CA ILE A 76 -2.77 -0.63 8.25
C ILE A 76 -2.90 -0.44 6.74
N THR A 77 -1.82 -0.04 6.05
CA THR A 77 -1.85 0.12 4.59
C THR A 77 -2.10 -1.21 3.87
N GLY A 78 -1.62 -2.34 4.41
CA GLY A 78 -1.94 -3.67 3.90
C GLY A 78 -3.43 -4.02 3.98
N ILE A 79 -4.13 -3.56 5.01
CA ILE A 79 -5.58 -3.77 5.18
C ILE A 79 -6.38 -3.11 4.05
N PHE A 80 -5.89 -2.00 3.46
CA PHE A 80 -6.59 -1.31 2.37
C PHE A 80 -6.84 -2.20 1.13
N PHE A 81 -5.97 -3.20 0.90
CA PHE A 81 -6.09 -4.13 -0.23
C PHE A 81 -7.06 -5.29 0.04
N GLY A 82 -7.28 -5.59 1.32
CA GLY A 82 -7.93 -6.83 1.75
C GLY A 82 -9.34 -6.64 2.30
N ILE A 83 -9.61 -5.49 2.91
CA ILE A 83 -10.83 -5.26 3.70
C ILE A 83 -11.55 -4.01 3.18
N GLN A 84 -12.50 -4.21 2.26
CA GLN A 84 -13.22 -3.12 1.60
C GLN A 84 -13.98 -2.20 2.57
N TRP A 85 -14.60 -2.74 3.62
CA TRP A 85 -15.32 -1.91 4.60
C TRP A 85 -14.38 -0.96 5.34
N PHE A 86 -13.14 -1.39 5.61
CA PHE A 86 -12.13 -0.57 6.28
C PHE A 86 -11.67 0.55 5.35
N THR A 87 -11.33 0.21 4.10
CA THR A 87 -10.97 1.18 3.06
C THR A 87 -12.06 2.23 2.87
N TYR A 88 -13.32 1.79 2.76
CA TYR A 88 -14.48 2.68 2.63
C TYR A 88 -14.63 3.62 3.82
N LEU A 89 -14.54 3.09 5.04
CA LEU A 89 -14.67 3.89 6.27
C LEU A 89 -13.59 4.96 6.36
N ILE A 90 -12.32 4.60 6.11
CA ILE A 90 -11.23 5.58 6.16
C ILE A 90 -11.38 6.60 5.04
N TYR A 91 -11.63 6.14 3.81
CA TYR A 91 -11.78 7.03 2.66
C TYR A 91 -12.89 8.06 2.87
N LYS A 92 -14.09 7.62 3.28
CA LYS A 92 -15.21 8.52 3.61
C LYS A 92 -14.89 9.43 4.80
N GLY A 93 -14.27 8.89 5.86
CA GLY A 93 -13.87 9.67 7.04
C GLY A 93 -12.84 10.77 6.72
N THR A 94 -12.04 10.59 5.66
CA THR A 94 -11.07 11.59 5.17
C THR A 94 -11.63 12.55 4.11
N GLY A 95 -12.93 12.49 3.80
CA GLY A 95 -13.58 13.36 2.82
C GLY A 95 -13.61 12.82 1.39
N GLY A 96 -13.57 11.49 1.22
CA GLY A 96 -13.62 10.84 -0.08
C GLY A 96 -15.02 10.84 -0.71
N GLU A 97 -15.12 11.28 -1.97
CA GLU A 97 -16.40 11.42 -2.68
C GLU A 97 -16.54 10.47 -3.89
N LYS A 98 -15.41 10.08 -4.49
CA LYS A 98 -15.33 9.19 -5.66
C LYS A 98 -15.51 7.71 -5.35
N GLU A 99 -15.70 6.90 -6.38
CA GLU A 99 -15.71 5.45 -6.29
C GLU A 99 -14.31 4.88 -6.02
N LEU A 100 -14.23 3.85 -5.16
CA LEU A 100 -12.99 3.15 -4.86
C LEU A 100 -12.66 2.06 -5.90
N LEU A 101 -13.69 1.57 -6.59
CA LEU A 101 -13.52 0.58 -7.65
C LEU A 101 -13.04 1.28 -8.92
N PHE A 102 -12.01 0.72 -9.52
CA PHE A 102 -11.54 1.14 -10.84
C PHE A 102 -12.54 0.67 -11.90
N THR A 103 -12.94 1.57 -12.78
CA THR A 103 -13.82 1.28 -13.92
C THR A 103 -13.34 2.07 -15.12
N GLU A 104 -13.24 1.42 -16.29
CA GLU A 104 -12.93 2.13 -17.52
C GLU A 104 -14.18 2.81 -18.07
N PRO A 105 -14.08 4.07 -18.53
CA PRO A 105 -15.19 4.73 -19.18
C PRO A 105 -15.45 4.12 -20.56
N VAL A 106 -16.69 4.25 -21.02
CA VAL A 106 -17.15 3.71 -22.30
C VAL A 106 -17.04 4.76 -23.40
N SER A 107 -16.40 4.40 -24.52
CA SER A 107 -16.45 5.19 -25.75
C SER A 107 -17.82 5.10 -26.40
N GLN A 108 -18.31 6.21 -26.94
CA GLN A 108 -19.58 6.24 -27.66
C GLN A 108 -19.30 6.07 -29.13
N LYS A 109 -19.86 5.02 -29.75
CA LYS A 109 -19.78 4.78 -31.19
C LYS A 109 -20.55 5.86 -31.96
N THR A 110 -19.93 7.01 -32.11
CA THR A 110 -20.43 8.15 -32.89
C THR A 110 -19.81 8.13 -34.29
N LYS A 111 -20.19 9.09 -35.14
CA LYS A 111 -19.53 9.28 -36.44
C LYS A 111 -18.08 9.70 -36.20
N SER A 112 -17.16 8.73 -36.37
CA SER A 112 -15.72 8.94 -36.22
C SER A 112 -15.24 10.14 -37.02
N ILE A 113 -14.30 10.91 -36.47
CA ILE A 113 -13.69 12.08 -37.11
C ILE A 113 -12.83 11.69 -38.34
N GLY A 114 -12.67 10.39 -38.65
CA GLY A 114 -11.96 9.94 -39.85
C GLY A 114 -10.47 10.20 -39.74
N PHE A 115 -9.86 9.70 -38.67
CA PHE A 115 -8.43 9.90 -38.40
C PHE A 115 -7.57 9.25 -39.49
N LYS A 116 -6.57 9.99 -39.98
CA LYS A 116 -5.60 9.51 -40.99
C LYS A 116 -4.52 8.58 -40.40
N ARG A 117 -4.41 8.54 -39.07
CA ARG A 117 -3.40 7.78 -38.30
C ARG A 117 -4.11 6.99 -37.21
N PRO A 118 -3.49 5.92 -36.67
CA PRO A 118 -4.03 5.22 -35.51
C PRO A 118 -4.33 6.20 -34.37
N VAL A 119 -5.54 6.12 -33.83
CA VAL A 119 -6.00 7.05 -32.78
C VAL A 119 -5.15 6.95 -31.50
N THR A 120 -4.57 5.78 -31.24
CA THR A 120 -3.58 5.54 -30.16
C THR A 120 -2.32 6.38 -30.33
N ASP A 121 -1.80 6.52 -31.56
CA ASP A 121 -0.64 7.37 -31.84
C ASP A 121 -0.95 8.84 -31.55
N LEU A 122 -2.16 9.28 -31.90
CA LEU A 122 -2.61 10.66 -31.66
C LEU A 122 -2.72 10.95 -30.15
N VAL A 123 -3.21 9.99 -29.36
CA VAL A 123 -3.23 10.09 -27.89
C VAL A 123 -1.80 10.11 -27.35
N TRP A 124 -0.93 9.22 -27.83
CA TRP A 124 0.47 9.19 -27.40
C TRP A 124 1.19 10.51 -27.67
N GLU A 125 1.06 11.07 -28.87
CA GLU A 125 1.67 12.37 -29.23
C GLU A 125 1.13 13.51 -28.37
N LYS A 126 -0.19 13.53 -28.14
CA LYS A 126 -0.84 14.51 -27.25
C LYS A 126 -0.29 14.41 -25.83
N MET A 127 -0.28 13.23 -25.24
CA MET A 127 0.18 12.99 -23.88
C MET A 127 1.67 13.31 -23.73
N LYS A 128 2.49 12.94 -24.72
CA LYS A 128 3.93 13.27 -24.74
C LYS A 128 4.19 14.78 -24.82
N THR A 129 3.36 15.50 -25.58
CA THR A 129 3.47 16.96 -25.72
C THR A 129 3.01 17.67 -24.45
N GLU A 130 1.95 17.19 -23.80
CA GLU A 130 1.43 17.75 -22.55
C GLU A 130 2.33 17.43 -21.34
N HIS A 131 3.10 16.33 -21.40
CA HIS A 131 3.99 15.86 -20.32
C HIS A 131 5.43 15.60 -20.82
N PRO A 132 6.19 16.65 -21.21
CA PRO A 132 7.58 16.50 -21.61
C PRO A 132 8.48 15.97 -20.49
N GLU A 133 8.05 16.09 -19.23
CA GLU A 133 8.71 15.59 -18.02
C GLU A 133 8.38 14.13 -17.67
N ALA A 134 7.56 13.45 -18.48
CA ALA A 134 7.16 12.07 -18.20
C ALA A 134 8.38 11.13 -18.17
N ILE A 135 8.48 10.34 -17.09
CA ILE A 135 9.46 9.25 -16.97
C ILE A 135 8.90 7.98 -17.61
N SER A 136 7.60 7.75 -17.45
CA SER A 136 6.88 6.67 -18.10
C SER A 136 5.57 7.19 -18.68
N LEU A 137 5.26 6.75 -19.90
CA LEU A 137 4.02 7.05 -20.59
C LEU A 137 3.54 5.78 -21.29
N GLU A 138 2.33 5.38 -20.97
CA GLU A 138 1.67 4.19 -21.50
C GLU A 138 0.36 4.61 -22.20
N VAL A 139 0.08 4.00 -23.35
CA VAL A 139 -1.21 4.12 -24.03
C VAL A 139 -1.75 2.71 -24.25
N HIS A 140 -2.95 2.46 -23.75
CA HIS A 140 -3.58 1.15 -23.80
C HIS A 140 -4.10 0.86 -25.21
N ALA A 141 -4.04 -0.42 -25.60
CA ALA A 141 -4.64 -0.87 -26.84
C ALA A 141 -6.17 -0.83 -26.75
N ILE A 142 -6.81 -0.65 -27.90
CA ILE A 142 -8.28 -0.70 -28.00
C ILE A 142 -8.70 -2.17 -28.10
N GLU A 143 -9.42 -2.64 -27.08
CA GLU A 143 -9.88 -4.04 -27.03
C GLU A 143 -11.22 -4.26 -27.73
N SER A 144 -12.06 -3.22 -27.80
CA SER A 144 -13.41 -3.31 -28.36
C SER A 144 -13.91 -1.96 -28.89
N ASP A 145 -15.01 -2.00 -29.65
CA ASP A 145 -15.71 -0.81 -30.16
C ASP A 145 -16.26 0.11 -29.04
N SER A 146 -16.31 -0.38 -27.79
CA SER A 146 -16.75 0.37 -26.61
C SER A 146 -15.60 0.85 -25.72
N SER A 147 -14.36 0.44 -25.97
CA SER A 147 -13.22 0.78 -25.12
C SER A 147 -12.86 2.26 -25.23
N ALA A 148 -12.63 2.95 -24.12
CA ALA A 148 -11.89 4.21 -24.13
C ALA A 148 -10.39 3.94 -24.32
N ILE A 149 -9.67 4.90 -24.87
CA ILE A 149 -8.21 4.85 -24.95
C ILE A 149 -7.67 5.36 -23.61
N GLY A 150 -7.22 4.43 -22.76
CA GLY A 150 -6.48 4.77 -21.55
C GLY A 150 -5.07 5.25 -21.86
N ALA A 151 -4.65 6.31 -21.19
CA ALA A 151 -3.27 6.79 -21.21
C ALA A 151 -2.83 7.14 -19.80
N ASN A 152 -1.70 6.55 -19.39
CA ASN A 152 -1.13 6.72 -18.06
C ASN A 152 0.19 7.48 -18.19
N VAL A 153 0.36 8.52 -17.38
CA VAL A 153 1.63 9.25 -17.30
C VAL A 153 2.15 9.19 -15.88
N ASN A 154 3.42 8.81 -15.74
CA ASN A 154 4.14 8.90 -14.48
C ASN A 154 5.34 9.83 -14.62
N THR A 155 5.41 10.82 -13.73
CA THR A 155 6.50 11.80 -13.67
C THR A 155 7.48 11.51 -12.54
N ARG A 156 7.25 10.42 -11.78
CA ARG A 156 8.10 10.00 -10.67
C ARG A 156 8.53 8.56 -10.85
N GLU A 157 9.83 8.33 -10.82
CA GLU A 157 10.40 6.99 -10.85
C GLU A 157 9.97 6.23 -9.60
N ASP A 158 9.59 4.96 -9.75
CA ASP A 158 9.28 4.05 -8.65
C ASP A 158 8.12 4.47 -7.71
N MET A 159 7.29 5.46 -8.09
CA MET A 159 6.13 5.89 -7.30
C MET A 159 4.85 5.81 -8.13
N TYR A 160 3.86 5.06 -7.66
CA TYR A 160 2.64 4.80 -8.42
C TYR A 160 1.50 5.76 -8.06
N TRP A 161 1.51 6.35 -6.87
CA TRP A 161 0.41 7.19 -6.40
C TRP A 161 0.19 8.44 -7.26
N SER A 162 1.24 8.92 -7.94
CA SER A 162 1.24 10.10 -8.78
C SER A 162 0.98 9.81 -10.26
N ILE A 163 0.56 8.59 -10.62
CA ILE A 163 0.18 8.29 -12.00
C ILE A 163 -1.07 9.11 -12.37
N ASP A 164 -0.99 9.80 -13.50
CA ASP A 164 -2.10 10.51 -14.10
C ASP A 164 -2.80 9.60 -15.10
N TYR A 165 -4.03 9.19 -14.77
CA TYR A 165 -4.85 8.29 -15.58
C TYR A 165 -5.85 9.12 -16.39
N ARG A 166 -5.74 9.06 -17.72
CA ARG A 166 -6.57 9.82 -18.65
C ARG A 166 -7.20 8.89 -19.66
N TYR A 167 -8.45 9.18 -20.04
CA TYR A 167 -9.22 8.34 -20.95
C TYR A 167 -9.75 9.19 -22.08
N PHE A 168 -9.64 8.69 -23.30
CA PHE A 168 -10.09 9.40 -24.49
C PHE A 168 -11.08 8.55 -25.27
N ASP A 169 -12.14 9.19 -25.75
CA ASP A 169 -13.09 8.56 -26.65
C ASP A 169 -12.39 8.18 -27.96
N GLN A 170 -12.50 6.91 -28.37
CA GLN A 170 -11.76 6.38 -29.52
C GLN A 170 -12.22 6.95 -30.87
N TYR A 171 -13.41 7.56 -30.93
CA TYR A 171 -14.00 8.08 -32.17
C TYR A 171 -13.81 9.60 -32.34
N THR A 172 -13.64 10.31 -31.22
CA THR A 172 -13.61 11.78 -31.18
C THR A 172 -12.34 12.38 -30.57
N LEU A 173 -11.49 11.57 -29.92
CA LEU A 173 -10.34 12.01 -29.11
C LEU A 173 -10.69 12.96 -27.95
N LYS A 174 -11.99 13.13 -27.65
CA LYS A 174 -12.42 13.91 -26.51
C LYS A 174 -12.11 13.15 -25.23
N GLU A 175 -11.55 13.85 -24.25
CA GLU A 175 -11.26 13.24 -22.96
C GLU A 175 -12.55 12.96 -22.17
N ILE A 176 -12.61 11.79 -21.56
CA ILE A 176 -13.73 11.31 -20.76
C ILE A 176 -13.31 11.37 -19.28
N PRO A 177 -13.95 12.21 -18.45
CA PRO A 177 -13.67 12.22 -17.02
C PRO A 177 -14.17 10.94 -16.34
N VAL A 178 -13.52 10.54 -15.26
CA VAL A 178 -13.89 9.38 -14.45
C VAL A 178 -14.22 9.79 -13.02
N ASN A 179 -15.13 9.06 -12.38
CA ASN A 179 -15.56 9.31 -11.00
C ASN A 179 -14.98 8.31 -9.99
N HIS A 180 -13.83 7.70 -10.28
CA HIS A 180 -13.12 6.84 -9.34
C HIS A 180 -11.79 7.46 -8.91
N VAL A 181 -11.20 6.91 -7.83
CA VAL A 181 -9.97 7.45 -7.23
C VAL A 181 -8.77 7.49 -8.19
N TYR A 182 -8.79 6.79 -9.32
CA TYR A 182 -7.71 6.69 -10.32
C TYR A 182 -8.04 7.44 -11.64
N GLY A 183 -8.47 8.70 -11.55
CA GLY A 183 -8.54 9.61 -12.70
C GLY A 183 -7.38 10.59 -12.76
N ARG A 184 -7.66 11.79 -13.28
CA ARG A 184 -6.67 12.86 -13.32
C ARG A 184 -6.10 13.19 -11.94
N LEU A 185 -4.78 13.26 -11.82
CA LEU A 185 -4.09 13.53 -10.55
C LEU A 185 -4.42 14.93 -10.01
N LYS A 186 -4.57 15.93 -10.89
CA LYS A 186 -4.92 17.30 -10.50
C LYS A 186 -6.31 17.41 -9.88
N ASP A 187 -7.21 16.50 -10.25
CA ASP A 187 -8.59 16.44 -9.76
C ASP A 187 -8.68 15.56 -8.49
N ALA A 188 -7.57 14.97 -8.03
CA ALA A 188 -7.50 14.12 -6.85
C ALA A 188 -7.41 14.96 -5.57
N ASN A 189 -8.39 14.79 -4.67
CA ASN A 189 -8.38 15.43 -3.37
C ASN A 189 -7.43 14.71 -2.39
N THR A 190 -7.35 15.19 -1.15
CA THR A 190 -6.47 14.58 -0.13
C THR A 190 -6.83 13.12 0.15
N ALA A 191 -8.12 12.77 0.23
CA ALA A 191 -8.57 11.40 0.44
C ALA A 191 -8.17 10.49 -0.72
N ASP A 192 -8.35 10.94 -1.96
CA ASP A 192 -7.94 10.22 -3.16
C ASP A 192 -6.44 9.94 -3.15
N LYS A 193 -5.63 10.96 -2.85
CA LYS A 193 -4.17 10.82 -2.76
C LYS A 193 -3.75 9.86 -1.66
N LEU A 194 -4.40 9.90 -0.50
CA LEU A 194 -4.14 8.95 0.59
C LEU A 194 -4.37 7.50 0.14
N ILE A 195 -5.48 7.23 -0.57
CA ILE A 195 -5.76 5.89 -1.13
C ILE A 195 -4.69 5.49 -2.14
N ARG A 196 -4.35 6.37 -3.09
CA ARG A 196 -3.31 6.10 -4.08
C ARG A 196 -1.94 5.83 -3.46
N MET A 197 -1.60 6.50 -2.36
CA MET A 197 -0.32 6.36 -1.67
C MET A 197 -0.20 5.07 -0.85
N THR A 198 -1.30 4.36 -0.60
CA THR A 198 -1.28 3.14 0.23
C THR A 198 -0.28 2.09 -0.26
N TYR A 199 -0.19 1.88 -1.58
CA TYR A 199 0.77 0.95 -2.18
C TYR A 199 2.22 1.36 -1.95
N ASP A 200 2.56 2.61 -2.22
CA ASP A 200 3.92 3.12 -2.07
C ASP A 200 4.35 3.19 -0.59
N ILE A 201 3.42 3.48 0.32
CA ILE A 201 3.68 3.43 1.77
C ILE A 201 3.90 1.98 2.23
N HIS A 202 3.03 1.05 1.79
CA HIS A 202 3.09 -0.35 2.20
C HIS A 202 4.39 -1.03 1.76
N THR A 203 4.82 -0.75 0.53
CA THR A 203 6.04 -1.32 -0.05
C THR A 203 7.32 -0.56 0.36
N GLY A 204 7.18 0.60 1.00
CA GLY A 204 8.28 1.52 1.27
C GLY A 204 8.76 2.32 0.05
N GLY A 205 8.13 2.16 -1.12
CA GLY A 205 8.43 2.90 -2.35
C GLY A 205 8.31 4.42 -2.20
N ILE A 206 7.50 4.91 -1.25
CA ILE A 206 7.34 6.34 -0.98
C ILE A 206 8.65 7.04 -0.57
N LEU A 207 9.60 6.31 0.04
CA LEU A 207 10.95 6.80 0.37
C LEU A 207 12.01 6.27 -0.61
N GLY A 208 11.59 5.74 -1.76
CA GLY A 208 12.47 5.11 -2.74
C GLY A 208 13.16 3.86 -2.21
N PHE A 209 14.41 3.64 -2.63
CA PHE A 209 15.17 2.44 -2.28
C PHE A 209 15.37 2.26 -0.77
N SER A 210 15.67 3.33 -0.03
CA SER A 210 15.89 3.26 1.42
C SER A 210 14.62 2.82 2.17
N GLY A 211 13.45 3.26 1.72
CA GLY A 211 12.16 2.82 2.25
C GLY A 211 11.87 1.35 1.95
N LYS A 212 12.17 0.88 0.73
CA LYS A 212 12.04 -0.54 0.36
C LYS A 212 12.95 -1.43 1.24
N VAL A 213 14.18 -1.00 1.49
CA VAL A 213 15.11 -1.70 2.42
C VAL A 213 14.56 -1.70 3.85
N LEU A 214 14.03 -0.57 4.32
CA LEU A 214 13.41 -0.49 5.64
C LEU A 214 12.20 -1.42 5.76
N ALA A 215 11.30 -1.44 4.79
CA ALA A 215 10.14 -2.33 4.74
C ALA A 215 10.58 -3.80 4.78
N PHE A 216 11.61 -4.17 4.01
CA PHE A 216 12.20 -5.51 4.03
C PHE A 216 12.72 -5.90 5.43
N LEU A 217 13.50 -5.04 6.09
CA LEU A 217 14.00 -5.31 7.45
C LEU A 217 12.85 -5.42 8.46
N LEU A 218 11.84 -4.57 8.34
CA LEU A 218 10.64 -4.64 9.19
C LEU A 218 9.87 -5.94 8.98
N SER A 219 9.75 -6.42 7.73
CA SER A 219 9.13 -7.73 7.45
C SER A 219 9.89 -8.88 8.09
N LEU A 220 11.22 -8.84 8.14
CA LEU A 220 12.02 -9.84 8.86
C LEU A 220 11.75 -9.80 10.37
N VAL A 221 11.66 -8.59 10.95
CA VAL A 221 11.28 -8.44 12.36
C VAL A 221 9.88 -9.00 12.59
N ALA A 222 8.89 -8.60 11.80
CA ALA A 222 7.51 -9.07 11.90
C ALA A 222 7.40 -10.60 11.78
N ALA A 223 8.12 -11.22 10.84
CA ALA A 223 8.17 -12.67 10.69
C ALA A 223 8.78 -13.38 11.91
N SER A 224 9.73 -12.74 12.59
CA SER A 224 10.37 -13.29 13.79
C SER A 224 9.52 -13.15 15.07
N LEU A 225 8.60 -12.18 15.13
CA LEU A 225 7.84 -11.87 16.35
C LEU A 225 6.93 -13.03 16.81
N PRO A 226 6.16 -13.73 15.94
CA PRO A 226 5.38 -14.90 16.34
C PRO A 226 6.25 -16.02 16.94
N VAL A 227 7.41 -16.29 16.33
CA VAL A 227 8.33 -17.34 16.79
C VAL A 227 8.94 -16.98 18.14
N THR A 228 9.50 -15.77 18.25
CA THR A 228 10.12 -15.30 19.49
C THR A 228 9.09 -15.16 20.62
N GLY A 229 7.87 -14.71 20.30
CA GLY A 229 6.75 -14.62 21.25
C GLY A 229 6.29 -15.99 21.74
N PHE A 230 6.17 -16.97 20.83
CA PHE A 230 5.87 -18.36 21.20
C PHE A 230 6.95 -18.95 22.12
N MET A 231 8.23 -18.72 21.83
CA MET A 231 9.34 -19.16 22.70
C MET A 231 9.29 -18.51 24.09
N VAL A 232 8.90 -17.22 24.19
CA VAL A 232 8.67 -16.56 25.49
C VAL A 232 7.56 -17.28 26.27
N TRP A 233 6.43 -17.56 25.62
CA TRP A 233 5.30 -18.26 26.24
C TRP A 233 5.67 -19.67 26.71
N TRP A 234 6.32 -20.46 25.84
CA TRP A 234 6.75 -21.82 26.16
C TRP A 234 7.73 -21.86 27.34
N GLY A 235 8.69 -20.94 27.35
CA GLY A 235 9.66 -20.82 28.43
C GLY A 235 9.05 -20.46 29.79
N ARG A 236 7.83 -19.92 29.86
CA ARG A 236 7.14 -19.66 31.14
C ARG A 236 6.57 -20.92 31.78
N ARG A 237 6.29 -21.96 30.98
CA ARG A 237 5.67 -23.23 31.45
C ARG A 237 6.70 -24.24 31.96
N LYS A 238 7.95 -24.13 31.52
CA LYS A 238 9.09 -24.88 32.07
C LYS A 238 9.79 -24.00 33.10
N LYS A 239 9.40 -24.16 34.37
CA LYS A 239 10.17 -23.63 35.51
C LYS A 239 11.29 -24.59 35.83
#